data_AF-A0A9X1BR42-F1
#
_entry.id   AF-A0A9X1BR42-F1
#
_cell.length_a   1.000
_cell.length_b   1.000
_cell.length_c   1.000
_cell.angle_alpha   90.00
_cell.angle_beta   90.00
_cell.angle_gamma   90.00
#
_symmetry.space_group_name_H-M   'P 1'
#
loop_
_entity.id
_entity.type
_entity.pdbx_description
1 polymer ?
#
loop_
_entity_poly.entity_id
_entity_poly.type
_entity_poly.pdbx_seq_one_letter_code
_entity_poly.pdbx_strand_id
1 'polypeptide(L)'
;MVASIEKLRRSWRKSPRHWLRSMQHGLLRAVAPLRNELRWQCLLAQRMQSETRRARCAVTLTSYPARYPTLAATIKSLLAQRLRPAEVVLSLYAGDVAALPHQVLALQAHGLRLMVSEDNLKVYLKLIPALRSASDVVWVTADDDIYYPPDWLETLWGAHEAKPDAIVCRRAHVLRWGEDGYLLPYRVWPKRTALGAASDPLFLTGVGGVLYPPGSLHPEVTRSDLFLALSPNADDIWLNAMARRIGTPILRVGPVDEPITWMRSQREGLFRLNARGHNNDECLARMAAHFGPDFLRPQAQGKSLAD
;
A
#
# COMPACT_ATOMS: atom_id res chain seq x y z
N MET A 1 -37.18 1.41 -6.26
CA MET A 1 -37.56 0.01 -6.53
C MET A 1 -36.70 -0.63 -7.63
N VAL A 2 -36.56 0.00 -8.81
CA VAL A 2 -35.74 -0.50 -9.95
C VAL A 2 -34.25 -0.75 -9.60
N ALA A 3 -33.59 0.18 -8.88
CA ALA A 3 -32.19 0.02 -8.48
C ALA A 3 -31.94 -1.14 -7.48
N SER A 4 -32.96 -1.53 -6.70
CA SER A 4 -32.88 -2.66 -5.77
C SER A 4 -33.00 -3.99 -6.53
N ILE A 5 -33.88 -4.04 -7.53
CA ILE A 5 -34.08 -5.18 -8.42
C ILE A 5 -32.84 -5.41 -9.31
N GLU A 6 -32.17 -4.35 -9.79
CA GLU A 6 -30.91 -4.47 -10.53
C GLU A 6 -29.74 -4.94 -9.66
N LYS A 7 -29.63 -4.46 -8.42
CA LYS A 7 -28.65 -4.98 -7.45
C LYS A 7 -28.87 -6.45 -7.16
N LEU A 8 -30.12 -6.85 -6.95
CA LEU A 8 -30.50 -8.25 -6.80
C LEU A 8 -30.10 -9.03 -8.06
N ARG A 9 -30.52 -8.63 -9.27
CA ARG A 9 -30.16 -9.31 -10.53
C ARG A 9 -28.64 -9.46 -10.75
N ARG A 10 -27.83 -8.46 -10.39
CA ARG A 10 -26.35 -8.55 -10.43
C ARG A 10 -25.77 -9.52 -9.39
N SER A 11 -26.44 -9.69 -8.25
CA SER A 11 -26.06 -10.63 -7.19
C SER A 11 -26.32 -12.09 -7.60
N TRP A 12 -27.42 -12.36 -8.30
CA TRP A 12 -27.79 -13.69 -8.79
C TRP A 12 -26.90 -14.20 -9.93
N ARG A 13 -26.18 -13.32 -10.63
CA ARG A 13 -25.20 -13.67 -11.69
C ARG A 13 -23.82 -14.07 -11.17
N LYS A 14 -23.60 -14.04 -9.85
CA LYS A 14 -22.29 -14.34 -9.27
C LYS A 14 -22.13 -15.84 -9.05
N SER A 15 -20.97 -16.39 -9.43
CA SER A 15 -20.71 -17.82 -9.30
C SER A 15 -20.72 -18.27 -7.82
N PRO A 16 -21.03 -19.54 -7.53
CA PRO A 16 -20.91 -20.10 -6.17
C PRO A 16 -19.54 -19.86 -5.54
N ARG A 17 -18.46 -19.87 -6.35
CA ARG A 17 -17.09 -19.53 -5.92
C ARG A 17 -16.97 -18.10 -5.40
N HIS A 18 -17.65 -17.14 -6.02
CA HIS A 18 -17.70 -15.77 -5.52
C HIS A 18 -18.41 -15.71 -4.16
N TRP A 19 -19.55 -16.40 -4.01
CA TRP A 19 -20.28 -16.45 -2.75
C TRP A 19 -19.45 -17.05 -1.61
N LEU A 20 -18.81 -18.19 -1.85
CA LEU A 20 -17.94 -18.83 -0.87
C LEU A 20 -16.80 -17.90 -0.45
N ARG A 21 -16.11 -17.26 -1.40
CA ARG A 21 -15.05 -16.28 -1.11
C ARG A 21 -15.56 -15.10 -0.30
N SER A 22 -16.75 -14.59 -0.62
CA SER A 22 -17.37 -13.49 0.12
C SER A 22 -17.69 -13.89 1.57
N MET A 23 -18.21 -15.09 1.78
CA MET A 23 -18.49 -15.64 3.12
C MET A 23 -17.19 -15.85 3.91
N GLN A 24 -16.19 -16.46 3.29
CA GLN A 24 -14.86 -16.66 3.89
C GLN A 24 -14.24 -15.32 4.29
N HIS A 25 -14.28 -14.32 3.42
CA HIS A 25 -13.78 -12.97 3.71
C HIS A 25 -14.56 -12.32 4.87
N GLY A 26 -15.89 -12.46 4.90
CA GLY A 26 -16.72 -11.97 6.01
C GLY A 26 -16.38 -12.62 7.35
N LEU A 27 -16.21 -13.95 7.36
CA LEU A 27 -15.81 -14.70 8.55
C LEU A 27 -14.42 -14.28 9.03
N LEU A 28 -13.44 -14.21 8.11
CA LEU A 28 -12.08 -13.76 8.42
C LEU A 28 -12.06 -12.36 9.03
N ARG A 29 -12.87 -11.44 8.48
CA ARG A 29 -13.01 -10.08 9.01
C ARG A 29 -13.61 -10.07 10.42
N ALA A 30 -14.58 -10.93 10.70
CA ALA A 30 -15.19 -11.03 12.03
C ALA A 30 -14.20 -11.57 13.08
N VAL A 31 -13.36 -12.54 12.72
CA VAL A 31 -12.40 -13.16 13.66
C VAL A 31 -11.05 -12.45 13.72
N ALA A 32 -10.74 -11.55 12.79
CA ALA A 32 -9.45 -10.87 12.69
C ALA A 32 -9.04 -10.14 13.99
N PRO A 33 -9.91 -9.41 14.71
CA PRO A 33 -9.54 -8.75 15.96
C PRO A 33 -9.06 -9.74 17.03
N LEU A 34 -9.80 -10.83 17.23
CA LEU A 34 -9.46 -11.87 18.21
C LEU A 34 -8.14 -12.57 17.84
N ARG A 35 -7.99 -12.95 16.56
CA ARG A 35 -6.74 -13.58 16.07
C ARG A 35 -5.53 -12.67 16.24
N ASN A 36 -5.70 -11.38 16.00
CA ASN A 36 -4.66 -10.39 16.14
C ASN A 36 -4.26 -10.21 17.61
N GLU A 37 -5.25 -10.11 18.51
CA GLU A 37 -4.98 -9.96 19.95
C GLU A 37 -4.32 -11.22 20.53
N LEU A 38 -4.79 -12.41 20.19
CA LEU A 38 -4.14 -13.66 20.61
C LEU A 38 -2.68 -13.72 20.16
N ARG A 39 -2.41 -13.35 18.90
CA ARG A 39 -1.04 -13.29 18.37
C ARG A 39 -0.19 -12.27 19.11
N TRP A 40 -0.76 -11.12 19.45
CA TRP A 40 -0.11 -10.10 20.25
C TRP A 40 0.26 -10.61 21.65
N GLN A 41 -0.66 -11.30 22.33
CA GLN A 41 -0.39 -11.89 23.65
C GLN A 41 0.71 -12.97 23.58
N CYS A 42 0.67 -13.84 22.56
CA CYS A 42 1.76 -14.80 22.32
C CYS A 42 3.10 -14.12 22.08
N LEU A 43 3.13 -13.02 21.31
CA LEU A 43 4.35 -12.24 21.08
C LEU A 43 4.94 -11.69 22.38
N LEU A 44 4.10 -11.14 23.26
CA LEU A 44 4.53 -10.62 24.56
C LEU A 44 5.13 -11.73 25.43
N ALA A 45 4.54 -12.92 25.43
CA ALA A 45 5.07 -14.07 26.16
C ALA A 45 6.39 -14.61 25.57
N GLN A 46 6.51 -14.68 24.24
CA GLN A 46 7.70 -15.20 23.55
C GLN A 46 8.93 -14.28 23.60
N ARG A 47 8.73 -12.97 23.81
CA ARG A 47 9.85 -12.00 23.92
C ARG A 47 10.82 -12.34 25.07
N MET A 48 10.41 -13.22 25.98
CA MET A 48 11.23 -13.74 27.07
C MET A 48 12.09 -14.96 26.68
N GLN A 49 11.94 -15.56 25.49
CA GLN A 49 12.46 -16.91 25.21
C GLN A 49 13.21 -17.14 23.88
N SER A 50 13.27 -16.24 22.88
CA SER A 50 14.01 -16.55 21.62
C SER A 50 14.55 -15.39 20.79
N GLU A 51 15.62 -15.67 20.02
CA GLU A 51 16.07 -14.88 18.88
C GLU A 51 15.09 -15.01 17.71
N THR A 52 14.33 -13.95 17.43
CA THR A 52 13.38 -13.96 16.31
C THR A 52 14.06 -13.56 15.01
N ARG A 53 13.80 -14.28 13.90
CA ARG A 53 14.25 -13.90 12.55
C ARG A 53 13.72 -12.51 12.17
N ARG A 54 14.60 -11.62 11.74
CA ARG A 54 14.27 -10.26 11.28
C ARG A 54 14.62 -10.08 9.81
N ALA A 55 13.74 -9.42 9.08
CA ALA A 55 14.03 -8.90 7.75
C ALA A 55 14.86 -7.61 7.87
N ARG A 56 15.75 -7.37 6.91
CA ARG A 56 16.52 -6.12 6.80
C ARG A 56 15.68 -5.04 6.10
N CYS A 57 14.49 -4.78 6.63
CA CYS A 57 13.57 -3.77 6.13
C CYS A 57 12.82 -3.11 7.28
N ALA A 58 12.33 -1.90 7.04
CA ALA A 58 11.49 -1.17 7.96
C ALA A 58 10.08 -1.01 7.36
N VAL A 59 9.06 -1.14 8.20
CA VAL A 59 7.67 -0.90 7.77
C VAL A 59 7.30 0.53 8.12
N THR A 60 6.69 1.26 7.19
CA THR A 60 6.21 2.63 7.40
C THR A 60 4.72 2.72 7.09
N LEU A 61 3.98 3.46 7.91
CA LEU A 61 2.57 3.77 7.68
C LEU A 61 2.27 5.21 8.12
N THR A 62 1.15 5.75 7.66
CA THR A 62 0.61 7.03 8.12
C THR A 62 -0.84 6.88 8.54
N SER A 63 -1.31 7.76 9.41
CA SER A 63 -2.69 7.76 9.90
C SER A 63 -3.13 9.18 10.25
N TYR A 64 -4.43 9.36 10.46
CA TYR A 64 -5.05 10.64 10.80
C TYR A 64 -6.18 10.40 11.83
N PRO A 65 -6.67 11.43 12.54
CA PRO A 65 -7.53 11.25 13.72
C PRO A 65 -8.74 10.35 13.54
N ALA A 66 -9.39 10.34 12.36
CA ALA A 66 -10.56 9.49 12.13
C ALA A 66 -10.23 7.98 12.08
N ARG A 67 -8.96 7.59 11.93
CA ARG A 67 -8.50 6.20 11.85
C ARG A 67 -7.88 5.67 13.13
N TYR A 68 -7.59 6.56 14.07
CA TYR A 68 -7.03 6.23 15.37
C TYR A 68 -7.81 5.17 16.16
N PRO A 69 -9.15 5.08 16.10
CA PRO A 69 -9.89 4.02 16.80
C PRO A 69 -9.48 2.59 16.43
N THR A 70 -8.94 2.37 15.23
CA THR A 70 -8.50 1.04 14.76
C THR A 70 -6.98 0.91 14.59
N LEU A 71 -6.24 2.01 14.73
CA LEU A 71 -4.82 2.08 14.40
C LEU A 71 -3.96 1.11 15.24
N ALA A 72 -4.23 1.01 16.55
CA ALA A 72 -3.50 0.10 17.43
C ALA A 72 -3.61 -1.37 16.97
N ALA A 73 -4.77 -1.79 16.45
CA ALA A 73 -4.95 -3.15 15.93
C ALA A 73 -4.08 -3.39 14.68
N THR A 74 -4.01 -2.42 13.76
CA THR A 74 -3.12 -2.47 12.60
C THR A 74 -1.66 -2.62 13.05
N ILE A 75 -1.18 -1.74 13.94
CA ILE A 75 0.22 -1.73 14.37
C ILE A 75 0.58 -3.03 15.09
N LYS A 76 -0.28 -3.55 15.97
CA LYS A 76 -0.09 -4.87 16.59
C LYS A 76 0.07 -5.97 15.52
N SER A 77 -0.70 -5.91 14.44
CA SER A 77 -0.62 -6.92 13.38
C SER A 77 0.70 -6.89 12.60
N LEU A 78 1.31 -5.70 12.46
CA LEU A 78 2.61 -5.46 11.84
C LEU A 78 3.79 -5.82 12.76
N LEU A 79 3.69 -5.50 14.05
CA LEU A 79 4.72 -5.86 15.05
C LEU A 79 4.75 -7.37 15.30
N ALA A 80 3.60 -8.05 15.19
CA ALA A 80 3.46 -9.48 15.43
C ALA A 80 3.56 -10.34 14.15
N GLN A 81 4.39 -9.94 13.18
CA GLN A 81 4.72 -10.75 12.02
C GLN A 81 5.64 -11.93 12.40
N ARG A 82 5.56 -13.05 11.66
CA ARG A 82 6.47 -14.20 11.84
C ARG A 82 7.90 -13.82 11.50
N LEU A 83 8.10 -13.24 10.32
CA LEU A 83 9.31 -12.52 9.97
C LEU A 83 9.13 -11.07 10.42
N ARG A 84 9.87 -10.61 11.41
CA ARG A 84 9.68 -9.26 11.95
C ARG A 84 10.44 -8.21 11.12
N PRO A 85 9.89 -7.00 10.95
CA PRO A 85 10.67 -5.89 10.43
C PRO A 85 11.73 -5.45 11.46
N ALA A 86 12.73 -4.71 11.01
CA ALA A 86 13.68 -4.05 11.89
C ALA A 86 12.98 -3.05 12.82
N GLU A 87 12.05 -2.27 12.26
CA GLU A 87 11.18 -1.33 12.97
C GLU A 87 9.83 -1.16 12.26
N VAL A 88 8.84 -0.65 12.99
CA VAL A 88 7.59 -0.12 12.43
C VAL A 88 7.54 1.38 12.72
N VAL A 89 7.38 2.20 11.69
CA VAL A 89 7.43 3.67 11.76
C VAL A 89 6.06 4.23 11.44
N LEU A 90 5.42 4.90 12.41
CA LEU A 90 4.21 5.67 12.20
C LEU A 90 4.58 7.13 11.91
N SER A 91 4.38 7.53 10.66
CA SER A 91 4.62 8.88 10.15
C SER A 91 3.34 9.72 10.28
N LEU A 92 3.41 10.84 11.00
CA LEU A 92 2.27 11.70 11.30
C LEU A 92 2.54 13.15 10.92
N TYR A 93 1.49 13.86 10.55
CA TYR A 93 1.50 15.32 10.54
C TYR A 93 1.52 15.82 12.00
N ALA A 94 2.35 16.83 12.29
CA ALA A 94 2.51 17.40 13.63
C ALA A 94 1.17 17.77 14.28
N GLY A 95 0.24 18.34 13.51
CA GLY A 95 -1.10 18.73 13.99
C GLY A 95 -1.99 17.56 14.43
N ASP A 96 -1.69 16.32 14.04
CA ASP A 96 -2.48 15.15 14.40
C ASP A 96 -1.94 14.41 15.64
N VAL A 97 -0.70 14.71 16.06
CA VAL A 97 -0.01 13.99 17.16
C VAL A 97 -0.75 14.11 18.49
N ALA A 98 -1.31 15.28 18.80
CA ALA A 98 -2.01 15.52 20.07
C ALA A 98 -3.25 14.62 20.25
N ALA A 99 -3.87 14.17 19.15
CA ALA A 99 -5.02 13.29 19.18
C ALA A 99 -4.66 11.80 19.27
N LEU A 100 -3.36 11.45 19.25
CA LEU A 100 -2.92 10.07 19.15
C LEU A 100 -3.30 9.26 20.41
N PRO A 101 -3.97 8.09 20.27
CA PRO A 101 -4.43 7.33 21.43
C PRO A 101 -3.26 6.79 22.27
N HIS A 102 -3.44 6.78 23.60
CA HIS A 102 -2.48 6.17 24.52
C HIS A 102 -2.13 4.71 24.16
N GLN A 103 -3.10 3.94 23.66
CA GLN A 103 -2.87 2.57 23.21
C GLN A 103 -1.88 2.47 22.05
N VAL A 104 -1.77 3.49 21.20
CA VAL A 104 -0.77 3.55 20.13
C VAL A 104 0.58 3.97 20.69
N LEU A 105 0.62 4.99 21.54
CA LEU A 105 1.85 5.43 22.24
C LEU A 105 2.51 4.28 23.02
N ALA A 106 1.70 3.46 23.71
CA ALA A 106 2.18 2.30 24.45
C ALA A 106 2.92 1.27 23.56
N LEU A 107 2.64 1.22 22.26
CA LEU A 107 3.33 0.32 21.32
C LEU A 107 4.78 0.74 21.05
N GLN A 108 5.20 1.94 21.44
CA GLN A 108 6.60 2.37 21.32
C GLN A 108 7.55 1.47 22.13
N ALA A 109 7.11 0.99 23.30
CA ALA A 109 7.84 -0.02 24.09
C ALA A 109 8.01 -1.39 23.36
N HIS A 110 7.33 -1.57 22.24
CA HIS A 110 7.28 -2.81 21.47
C HIS A 110 7.84 -2.67 20.05
N GLY A 111 8.53 -1.58 19.74
CA GLY A 111 9.21 -1.38 18.44
C GLY A 111 8.45 -0.51 17.44
N LEU A 112 7.43 0.22 17.90
CA LEU A 112 6.87 1.35 17.14
C LEU A 112 7.78 2.58 17.32
N ARG A 113 8.16 3.22 16.21
CA ARG A 113 8.78 4.54 16.20
C ARG A 113 7.78 5.56 15.65
N LEU A 114 7.76 6.75 16.24
CA LEU A 114 7.02 7.88 15.68
C LEU A 114 7.96 8.73 14.83
N MET A 115 7.48 9.16 13.68
CA MET A 115 8.13 10.15 12.83
C MET A 115 7.15 11.30 12.60
N VAL A 116 7.52 12.50 13.01
CA VAL A 116 6.65 13.67 12.92
C VAL A 116 7.11 14.56 11.78
N SER A 117 6.18 14.94 10.93
CA SER A 117 6.37 15.86 9.81
C SER A 117 5.64 17.16 10.10
N GLU A 118 6.35 18.29 9.98
CA GLU A 118 5.74 19.63 10.06
C GLU A 118 4.84 19.91 8.86
N ASP A 119 5.16 19.34 7.69
CA ASP A 119 4.33 19.48 6.50
C ASP A 119 3.21 18.43 6.50
N ASN A 120 1.98 18.87 6.20
CA ASN A 120 0.88 17.95 5.92
C ASN A 120 0.98 17.40 4.49
N LEU A 121 1.79 16.35 4.33
CA LEU A 121 1.96 15.66 3.05
C LEU A 121 0.80 14.68 2.74
N LYS A 122 -0.26 14.64 3.56
CA LYS A 122 -1.42 13.76 3.39
C LYS A 122 -1.00 12.30 3.19
N VAL A 123 -1.48 11.65 2.12
CA VAL A 123 -1.14 10.25 1.79
C VAL A 123 0.36 10.00 1.63
N TYR A 124 1.12 11.00 1.23
CA TYR A 124 2.56 10.90 1.02
C TYR A 124 3.34 10.75 2.32
N LEU A 125 2.75 11.09 3.48
CA LEU A 125 3.34 10.81 4.79
C LEU A 125 3.65 9.31 4.98
N LYS A 126 2.99 8.42 4.24
CA LYS A 126 3.21 6.97 4.30
C LYS A 126 4.65 6.57 3.95
N LEU A 127 5.31 7.30 3.04
CA LEU A 127 6.63 6.90 2.50
C LEU A 127 7.62 8.06 2.40
N ILE A 128 7.20 9.27 2.03
CA ILE A 128 8.12 10.37 1.74
C ILE A 128 9.00 10.75 2.94
N PRO A 129 8.48 10.89 4.18
CA PRO A 129 9.31 11.12 5.35
C PRO A 129 10.36 10.02 5.58
N ALA A 130 9.97 8.76 5.37
CA ALA A 130 10.87 7.62 5.50
C ALA A 130 12.02 7.68 4.47
N LEU A 131 11.72 7.93 3.20
CA LEU A 131 12.73 8.12 2.15
C LEU A 131 13.67 9.29 2.42
N ARG A 132 13.15 10.41 2.96
CA ARG A 132 13.97 11.56 3.37
C ARG A 132 14.88 11.23 4.55
N SER A 133 14.46 10.32 5.43
CA SER A 133 15.23 9.95 6.62
C SER A 133 16.36 8.97 6.36
N ALA A 134 16.15 8.01 5.44
CA ALA A 134 17.16 7.01 5.06
C ALA A 134 16.86 6.46 3.66
N SER A 135 17.78 6.69 2.74
CA SER A 135 17.67 6.27 1.34
C SER A 135 18.21 4.86 1.07
N ASP A 136 19.01 4.31 1.98
CA ASP A 136 19.66 3.00 1.92
C ASP A 136 18.84 1.88 2.59
N VAL A 137 17.69 2.23 3.19
CA VAL A 137 16.77 1.28 3.83
C VAL A 137 15.76 0.73 2.82
N VAL A 138 15.49 -0.58 2.90
CA VAL A 138 14.34 -1.20 2.24
C VAL A 138 13.08 -0.83 3.02
N TRP A 139 12.20 -0.03 2.40
CA TRP A 139 10.97 0.45 3.03
C TRP A 139 9.77 -0.36 2.58
N VAL A 140 8.90 -0.74 3.52
CA VAL A 140 7.63 -1.42 3.24
C VAL A 140 6.47 -0.55 3.72
N THR A 141 5.65 -0.05 2.81
CA THR A 141 4.47 0.76 3.17
C THR A 141 3.31 -0.11 3.63
N ALA A 142 2.59 0.32 4.66
CA ALA A 142 1.35 -0.28 5.14
C ALA A 142 0.21 0.76 5.26
N ASP A 143 -1.02 0.28 5.31
CA ASP A 143 -2.23 1.07 5.54
C ASP A 143 -2.65 0.97 7.01
N ASP A 144 -3.22 2.04 7.54
CA ASP A 144 -3.62 2.16 8.94
C ASP A 144 -4.90 1.42 9.32
N ASP A 145 -5.57 0.80 8.35
CA ASP A 145 -6.91 0.23 8.50
C ASP A 145 -7.04 -1.23 8.08
N ILE A 146 -5.91 -1.90 7.85
CA ILE A 146 -5.81 -3.28 7.38
C ILE A 146 -5.31 -4.21 8.49
N TYR A 147 -5.92 -5.40 8.57
CA TYR A 147 -5.35 -6.53 9.28
C TYR A 147 -4.30 -7.24 8.42
N TYR A 148 -3.06 -7.27 8.90
CA TYR A 148 -1.98 -7.98 8.22
C TYR A 148 -1.87 -9.44 8.72
N PRO A 149 -1.95 -10.45 7.83
CA PRO A 149 -1.74 -11.84 8.19
C PRO A 149 -0.28 -12.07 8.59
N PRO A 150 0.02 -13.12 9.39
CA PRO A 150 1.33 -13.30 10.03
C PRO A 150 2.50 -13.58 9.06
N ASP A 151 2.20 -13.99 7.83
CA ASP A 151 3.11 -14.31 6.72
C ASP A 151 3.25 -13.15 5.70
N TRP A 152 2.62 -12.00 5.97
CA TRP A 152 2.57 -10.88 5.04
C TRP A 152 3.96 -10.35 4.70
N LEU A 153 4.78 -10.05 5.72
CA LEU A 153 6.12 -9.52 5.49
C LEU A 153 7.05 -10.59 4.90
N GLU A 154 6.91 -11.85 5.34
CA GLU A 154 7.65 -12.98 4.79
C GLU A 154 7.42 -13.14 3.29
N THR A 155 6.18 -12.97 2.82
CA THR A 155 5.86 -13.03 1.39
C THR A 155 6.53 -11.90 0.59
N LEU A 156 6.51 -10.67 1.12
CA LEU A 156 7.12 -9.52 0.45
C LEU A 156 8.64 -9.64 0.43
N TRP A 157 9.23 -9.98 1.57
CA TRP A 157 10.66 -10.11 1.75
C TRP A 157 11.25 -11.24 0.92
N GLY A 158 10.64 -12.43 0.91
CA GLY A 158 11.14 -13.55 0.11
C GLY A 158 11.13 -13.26 -1.39
N ALA A 159 10.17 -12.47 -1.88
CA ALA A 159 10.15 -12.03 -3.27
C ALA A 159 11.20 -10.95 -3.57
N HIS A 160 11.47 -10.07 -2.61
CA HIS A 160 12.58 -9.12 -2.72
C HIS A 160 13.94 -9.83 -2.70
N GLU A 161 14.14 -10.85 -1.86
CA GLU A 161 15.35 -11.67 -1.89
C GLU A 161 15.56 -12.35 -3.25
N ALA A 162 14.47 -12.79 -3.90
CA ALA A 162 14.52 -13.38 -5.24
C ALA A 162 14.72 -12.34 -6.37
N LYS A 163 14.27 -11.09 -6.18
CA LYS A 163 14.41 -10.00 -7.16
C LYS A 163 14.68 -8.65 -6.45
N PRO A 164 15.93 -8.39 -6.05
CA PRO A 164 16.27 -7.25 -5.19
C PRO A 164 15.97 -5.89 -5.81
N ASP A 165 16.07 -5.77 -7.12
CA ASP A 165 15.89 -4.49 -7.83
C ASP A 165 14.43 -4.17 -8.17
N ALA A 166 13.47 -5.00 -7.75
CA ALA A 166 12.05 -4.80 -8.04
C ALA A 166 11.28 -4.21 -6.87
N ILE A 167 10.33 -3.34 -7.18
CA ILE A 167 9.27 -2.95 -6.25
C ILE A 167 8.29 -4.12 -6.13
N VAL A 168 8.05 -4.60 -4.90
CA VAL A 168 7.19 -5.76 -4.64
C VAL A 168 5.89 -5.30 -4.01
N CYS A 169 4.74 -5.59 -4.64
CA CYS A 169 3.43 -5.15 -4.16
C CYS A 169 2.45 -6.32 -3.95
N ARG A 170 1.48 -6.13 -3.07
CA ARG A 170 0.38 -7.10 -2.86
C ARG A 170 -0.77 -6.93 -3.86
N ARG A 171 -0.96 -5.71 -4.36
CA ARG A 171 -2.07 -5.36 -5.26
C ARG A 171 -1.60 -4.45 -6.39
N ALA A 172 -1.96 -4.86 -7.60
CA ALA A 172 -1.72 -4.09 -8.82
C ALA A 172 -2.96 -4.13 -9.74
N HIS A 173 -3.06 -3.13 -10.59
CA HIS A 173 -3.90 -3.10 -11.78
C HIS A 173 -3.04 -3.32 -13.02
N VAL A 174 -3.67 -3.47 -14.18
CA VAL A 174 -2.97 -3.51 -15.46
C VAL A 174 -3.32 -2.26 -16.26
N LEU A 175 -2.31 -1.46 -16.59
CA LEU A 175 -2.48 -0.29 -17.44
C LEU A 175 -3.03 -0.69 -18.81
N ARG A 176 -3.80 0.21 -19.41
CA ARG A 176 -4.33 0.05 -20.75
C ARG A 176 -4.19 1.38 -21.48
N TRP A 177 -3.86 1.29 -22.76
CA TRP A 177 -3.80 2.42 -23.67
C TRP A 177 -4.86 2.26 -24.75
N GLY A 178 -5.38 3.39 -25.23
CA GLY A 178 -6.21 3.45 -26.43
C GLY A 178 -5.37 3.29 -27.69
N GLU A 179 -6.05 3.18 -28.83
CA GLU A 179 -5.42 3.17 -30.15
C GLU A 179 -4.73 4.50 -30.46
N ASP A 180 -5.18 5.58 -29.84
CA ASP A 180 -4.59 6.92 -29.87
C ASP A 180 -3.27 7.04 -29.09
N GLY A 181 -2.85 5.98 -28.41
CA GLY A 181 -1.63 5.95 -27.60
C GLY A 181 -1.76 6.59 -26.22
N TYR A 182 -2.94 7.06 -25.82
CA TYR A 182 -3.17 7.65 -24.50
C TYR A 182 -3.65 6.60 -23.49
N LEU A 183 -3.40 6.84 -22.19
CA LEU A 183 -3.91 5.99 -21.12
C LEU A 183 -5.45 5.98 -21.14
N LEU A 184 -6.03 4.77 -21.10
CA LEU A 184 -7.46 4.64 -20.89
C LEU A 184 -7.84 5.10 -19.46
N PRO A 185 -9.11 5.50 -19.23
CA PRO A 185 -9.57 5.91 -17.91
C PRO A 185 -9.28 4.87 -16.82
N TYR A 186 -8.85 5.32 -15.65
CA TYR A 186 -8.40 4.48 -14.52
C TYR A 186 -9.41 3.36 -14.18
N ARG A 187 -10.71 3.66 -14.28
CA ARG A 187 -11.80 2.72 -13.95
C ARG A 187 -11.86 1.49 -14.86
N VAL A 188 -11.34 1.56 -16.09
CA VAL A 188 -11.39 0.46 -17.05
C VAL A 188 -10.16 -0.45 -16.96
N TRP A 189 -9.16 -0.08 -16.18
CA TRP A 189 -7.97 -0.91 -15.98
C TRP A 189 -8.37 -2.22 -15.29
N PRO A 190 -7.99 -3.38 -15.87
CA PRO A 190 -8.22 -4.66 -15.23
C PRO A 190 -7.64 -4.66 -13.82
N LYS A 191 -8.52 -4.89 -12.84
CA LYS A 191 -8.12 -5.10 -11.45
C LYS A 191 -7.58 -6.52 -11.33
N ARG A 192 -6.54 -6.70 -10.50
CA ARG A 192 -6.07 -7.99 -10.01
C ARG A 192 -5.45 -8.89 -11.11
N THR A 193 -4.13 -8.88 -11.22
CA THR A 193 -3.41 -9.87 -12.03
C THR A 193 -3.44 -11.24 -11.38
N ALA A 194 -4.00 -12.21 -12.11
CA ALA A 194 -3.77 -13.62 -11.89
C ALA A 194 -2.25 -13.88 -12.04
N LEU A 195 -1.69 -14.57 -11.06
CA LEU A 195 -0.27 -14.87 -10.84
C LEU A 195 0.55 -15.06 -12.13
N GLY A 196 1.70 -14.39 -12.24
CA GLY A 196 2.85 -14.95 -12.99
C GLY A 196 3.55 -14.07 -14.01
N ALA A 197 2.98 -12.97 -14.50
CA ALA A 197 3.71 -12.12 -15.45
C ALA A 197 4.65 -11.16 -14.70
N ALA A 198 5.94 -11.52 -14.63
CA ALA A 198 6.98 -10.51 -14.59
C ALA A 198 6.86 -9.69 -15.88
N SER A 199 7.02 -8.37 -15.78
CA SER A 199 6.94 -7.41 -16.88
C SER A 199 5.55 -7.20 -17.50
N ASP A 200 4.94 -6.12 -17.02
CA ASP A 200 4.15 -5.18 -17.80
C ASP A 200 2.71 -5.44 -18.24
N PRO A 201 1.89 -4.37 -18.29
CA PRO A 201 2.13 -3.03 -17.74
C PRO A 201 1.46 -2.89 -16.37
N LEU A 202 2.08 -3.46 -15.32
CA LEU A 202 1.53 -3.39 -13.96
C LEU A 202 1.53 -1.96 -13.42
N PHE A 203 0.45 -1.60 -12.74
CA PHE A 203 0.33 -0.39 -11.93
C PHE A 203 0.16 -0.82 -10.48
N LEU A 204 1.16 -0.62 -9.63
CA LEU A 204 1.02 -0.93 -8.21
C LEU A 204 0.00 0.01 -7.58
N THR A 205 -0.81 -0.49 -6.66
CA THR A 205 -1.64 0.36 -5.81
C THR A 205 -1.06 0.29 -4.41
N GLY A 206 -1.05 1.41 -3.67
CA GLY A 206 -0.47 1.48 -2.32
C GLY A 206 -1.17 0.65 -1.25
N VAL A 207 -2.16 -0.19 -1.61
CA VAL A 207 -2.99 -0.93 -0.67
C VAL A 207 -2.47 -2.33 -0.40
N GLY A 208 -2.42 -2.69 0.88
CA GLY A 208 -2.13 -4.03 1.34
C GLY A 208 -0.64 -4.36 1.40
N GLY A 209 0.24 -3.40 1.11
CA GLY A 209 1.69 -3.56 1.24
C GLY A 209 2.45 -3.38 -0.06
N VAL A 210 3.47 -2.52 -0.03
CA VAL A 210 4.43 -2.33 -1.12
C VAL A 210 5.84 -2.19 -0.52
N LEU A 211 6.80 -2.94 -1.03
CA LEU A 211 8.21 -2.92 -0.66
C LEU A 211 8.99 -2.17 -1.74
N TYR A 212 9.76 -1.17 -1.31
CA TYR A 212 10.60 -0.32 -2.14
C TYR A 212 12.07 -0.53 -1.77
N PRO A 213 12.86 -1.15 -2.66
CA PRO A 213 14.32 -1.21 -2.51
C PRO A 213 14.97 0.18 -2.55
N PRO A 214 16.17 0.37 -1.96
CA PRO A 214 16.99 1.55 -2.20
C PRO A 214 17.17 1.80 -3.71
N GLY A 215 17.07 3.07 -4.12
CA GLY A 215 17.23 3.45 -5.53
C GLY A 215 16.10 2.99 -6.47
N SER A 216 14.99 2.44 -5.96
CA SER A 216 13.85 1.97 -6.77
C SER A 216 12.91 3.06 -7.29
N LEU A 217 13.18 4.33 -6.96
CA LEU A 217 12.36 5.48 -7.34
C LEU A 217 13.28 6.61 -7.82
N HIS A 218 12.87 7.32 -8.88
CA HIS A 218 13.58 8.49 -9.39
C HIS A 218 13.86 9.53 -8.29
N PRO A 219 15.01 10.23 -8.29
CA PRO A 219 15.38 11.18 -7.22
C PRO A 219 14.36 12.30 -6.94
N GLU A 220 13.54 12.65 -7.94
CA GLU A 220 12.43 13.60 -7.76
C GLU A 220 11.33 13.09 -6.83
N VAL A 221 11.30 11.82 -6.41
CA VAL A 221 10.22 11.23 -5.60
C VAL A 221 9.87 12.03 -4.34
N THR A 222 10.84 12.75 -3.76
CA THR A 222 10.66 13.56 -2.55
C THR A 222 10.28 15.03 -2.81
N ARG A 223 10.09 15.45 -4.07
CA ARG A 223 9.69 16.80 -4.48
C ARG A 223 8.21 17.08 -4.16
N SER A 224 7.98 17.63 -2.97
CA SER A 224 6.63 17.93 -2.47
C SER A 224 5.88 18.97 -3.28
N ASP A 225 6.58 19.93 -3.86
CA ASP A 225 6.01 20.90 -4.79
C ASP A 225 5.39 20.21 -6.02
N LEU A 226 6.04 19.16 -6.55
CA LEU A 226 5.54 18.42 -7.71
C LEU A 226 4.39 17.49 -7.33
N PHE A 227 4.57 16.60 -6.34
CA PHE A 227 3.55 15.59 -6.07
C PHE A 227 2.26 16.18 -5.46
N LEU A 228 2.34 17.31 -4.74
CA LEU A 228 1.16 18.02 -4.25
C LEU A 228 0.44 18.79 -5.37
N ALA A 229 1.15 19.25 -6.39
CA ALA A 229 0.54 19.92 -7.55
C ALA A 229 -0.07 18.92 -8.55
N LEU A 230 0.64 17.83 -8.85
CA LEU A 230 0.25 16.91 -9.91
C LEU A 230 -0.72 15.83 -9.42
N SER A 231 -0.47 15.25 -8.24
CA SER A 231 -1.22 14.10 -7.72
C SER A 231 -1.49 14.18 -6.20
N PRO A 232 -2.11 15.26 -5.68
CA PRO A 232 -2.19 15.56 -4.24
C PRO A 232 -2.79 14.45 -3.36
N ASN A 233 -3.64 13.60 -3.93
CA ASN A 233 -4.34 12.52 -3.21
C ASN A 233 -4.13 11.14 -3.87
N ALA A 234 -3.15 11.02 -4.77
CA ALA A 234 -2.89 9.80 -5.54
C ALA A 234 -1.38 9.49 -5.53
N ASP A 235 -0.89 9.10 -4.36
CA ASP A 235 0.49 8.67 -4.15
C ASP A 235 0.88 7.51 -5.07
N ASP A 236 -0.03 6.57 -5.32
CA ASP A 236 0.21 5.46 -6.24
C ASP A 236 0.54 5.93 -7.67
N ILE A 237 -0.14 6.95 -8.21
CA ILE A 237 0.19 7.52 -9.52
C ILE A 237 1.60 8.10 -9.52
N TRP A 238 1.95 8.89 -8.51
CA TRP A 238 3.28 9.48 -8.36
C TRP A 238 4.37 8.42 -8.27
N LEU A 239 4.20 7.43 -7.39
CA LEU A 239 5.20 6.40 -7.12
C LEU A 239 5.40 5.48 -8.33
N ASN A 240 4.34 5.14 -9.08
CA ASN A 240 4.51 4.43 -10.34
C ASN A 240 5.29 5.28 -11.35
N ALA A 241 4.99 6.58 -11.49
CA ALA A 241 5.75 7.45 -12.40
C ALA A 241 7.24 7.50 -12.04
N MET A 242 7.56 7.66 -10.76
CA MET A 242 8.94 7.71 -10.29
C MET A 242 9.68 6.37 -10.50
N ALA A 243 9.01 5.24 -10.34
CA ALA A 243 9.58 3.92 -10.67
C ALA A 243 9.83 3.78 -12.19
N ARG A 244 8.87 4.20 -13.02
CA ARG A 244 8.93 4.06 -14.48
C ARG A 244 10.02 4.92 -15.12
N ARG A 245 10.27 6.12 -14.58
CA ARG A 245 11.30 7.04 -15.07
C ARG A 245 12.73 6.50 -14.97
N ILE A 246 12.98 5.57 -14.05
CA ILE A 246 14.28 4.88 -13.92
C ILE A 246 14.20 3.39 -14.28
N GLY A 247 13.11 2.97 -14.93
CA GLY A 247 12.95 1.59 -15.42
C GLY A 247 12.79 0.51 -14.33
N THR A 248 12.41 0.87 -13.10
CA THR A 248 12.31 -0.10 -12.00
C THR A 248 11.19 -1.13 -12.25
N PRO A 249 11.48 -2.44 -12.20
CA PRO A 249 10.47 -3.48 -12.35
C PRO A 249 9.47 -3.49 -11.19
N ILE A 250 8.20 -3.74 -11.49
CA ILE A 250 7.15 -3.97 -10.49
C ILE A 250 6.76 -5.44 -10.48
N LEU A 251 6.78 -6.06 -9.31
CA LEU A 251 6.39 -7.44 -9.07
C LEU A 251 5.17 -7.50 -8.15
N ARG A 252 4.20 -8.35 -8.48
CA ARG A 252 3.01 -8.56 -7.66
C ARG A 252 3.01 -9.96 -7.04
N VAL A 253 2.82 -10.05 -5.72
CA VAL A 253 2.94 -11.30 -4.96
C VAL A 253 1.74 -11.62 -4.09
N GLY A 254 1.65 -12.89 -3.67
CA GLY A 254 0.61 -13.40 -2.77
C GLY A 254 -0.73 -13.71 -3.45
N PRO A 255 -1.73 -14.19 -2.68
CA PRO A 255 -3.05 -14.51 -3.21
C PRO A 255 -3.82 -13.26 -3.64
N VAL A 256 -4.74 -13.41 -4.59
CA VAL A 256 -5.52 -12.32 -5.22
C VAL A 256 -6.70 -11.88 -4.33
N ASP A 257 -6.56 -11.94 -3.01
CA ASP A 257 -7.66 -11.70 -2.08
C ASP A 257 -7.88 -10.21 -1.79
N GLU A 258 -9.06 -9.86 -1.27
CA GLU A 258 -9.30 -8.50 -0.79
C GLU A 258 -8.62 -8.30 0.57
N PRO A 259 -8.01 -7.14 0.84
CA PRO A 259 -7.50 -6.84 2.18
C PRO A 259 -8.61 -6.89 3.22
N ILE A 260 -8.31 -7.47 4.38
CA ILE A 260 -9.22 -7.48 5.52
C ILE A 260 -9.13 -6.12 6.20
N THR A 261 -10.17 -5.31 6.08
CA THR A 261 -10.22 -3.99 6.73
C THR A 261 -10.94 -4.07 8.07
N TRP A 262 -10.48 -3.29 9.04
CA TRP A 262 -11.16 -3.21 10.33
C TRP A 262 -12.62 -2.77 10.18
N MET A 263 -13.47 -3.20 11.10
CA MET A 263 -14.87 -2.78 11.07
C MET A 263 -14.95 -1.25 11.24
N ARG A 264 -15.85 -0.62 10.48
CA ARG A 264 -16.12 0.84 10.49
C ARG A 264 -14.99 1.76 10.01
N SER A 265 -13.78 1.26 9.75
CA SER A 265 -12.67 2.10 9.26
C SER A 265 -12.96 2.72 7.89
N GLN A 266 -13.65 2.01 7.00
CA GLN A 266 -13.94 2.46 5.63
C GLN A 266 -14.98 3.59 5.50
N ARG A 267 -15.49 4.14 6.60
CA ARG A 267 -16.54 5.19 6.59
C ARG A 267 -16.09 6.50 5.94
N GLU A 268 -14.78 6.74 5.81
CA GLU A 268 -14.16 7.95 5.23
C GLU A 268 -13.03 7.63 4.22
N GLY A 269 -12.99 6.41 3.67
CA GLY A 269 -11.88 5.98 2.80
C GLY A 269 -11.69 6.83 1.53
N LEU A 270 -10.45 7.31 1.34
CA LEU A 270 -10.01 8.15 0.20
C LEU A 270 -10.31 7.52 -1.16
N PHE A 271 -10.28 6.18 -1.26
CA PHE A 271 -10.68 5.46 -2.46
C PHE A 271 -12.06 5.87 -3.01
N ARG A 272 -13.01 6.25 -2.13
CA ARG A 272 -14.34 6.70 -2.58
C ARG A 272 -14.30 8.07 -3.25
N LEU A 273 -13.41 8.97 -2.84
CA LEU A 273 -13.18 10.25 -3.50
C LEU A 273 -12.41 10.03 -4.81
N ASN A 274 -11.33 9.25 -4.75
CA ASN A 274 -10.42 9.01 -5.88
C ASN A 274 -11.06 8.31 -7.08
N ALA A 275 -11.86 7.26 -6.84
CA ALA A 275 -12.44 6.45 -7.91
C ALA A 275 -13.83 6.89 -8.35
N ARG A 276 -14.60 7.62 -7.53
CA ARG A 276 -15.97 8.07 -7.88
C ARG A 276 -16.02 9.52 -8.38
N GLY A 277 -15.01 10.33 -8.08
CA GLY A 277 -14.98 11.75 -8.42
C GLY A 277 -13.99 12.14 -9.52
N HIS A 278 -13.61 11.23 -10.42
CA HIS A 278 -12.64 11.46 -11.50
C HIS A 278 -11.21 11.92 -11.09
N ASN A 279 -10.93 12.10 -9.78
CA ASN A 279 -9.66 12.62 -9.28
C ASN A 279 -8.43 11.81 -9.76
N ASN A 280 -8.52 10.48 -9.91
CA ASN A 280 -7.42 9.70 -10.49
C ASN A 280 -7.13 10.09 -11.94
N ASP A 281 -8.17 10.23 -12.77
CA ASP A 281 -8.00 10.60 -14.18
C ASP A 281 -7.48 12.05 -14.32
N GLU A 282 -7.89 12.95 -13.44
CA GLU A 282 -7.34 14.32 -13.37
C GLU A 282 -5.85 14.33 -12.98
N CYS A 283 -5.45 13.51 -12.00
CA CYS A 283 -4.04 13.35 -11.64
C CYS A 283 -3.24 12.79 -12.81
N LEU A 284 -3.76 11.76 -13.49
CA LEU A 284 -3.12 11.19 -14.69
C LEU A 284 -2.96 12.24 -15.79
N ALA A 285 -3.97 13.09 -16.02
CA ALA A 285 -3.90 14.17 -17.01
C ALA A 285 -2.84 15.23 -16.66
N ARG A 286 -2.78 15.69 -15.39
CA ARG A 286 -1.73 16.62 -14.94
C ARG A 286 -0.33 16.02 -15.07
N MET A 287 -0.17 14.75 -14.69
CA MET A 287 1.09 14.04 -14.83
C MET A 287 1.50 13.89 -16.30
N ALA A 288 0.57 13.55 -17.19
CA ALA A 288 0.82 13.45 -18.63
C ALA A 288 1.17 14.81 -19.26
N ALA A 289 0.53 15.90 -18.83
CA ALA A 289 0.87 17.24 -19.28
C ALA A 289 2.27 17.68 -18.85
N HIS A 290 2.74 17.22 -17.69
CA HIS A 290 4.03 17.61 -17.13
C HIS A 290 5.19 16.70 -17.59
N PHE A 291 5.01 15.38 -17.61
CA PHE A 291 6.04 14.39 -17.94
C PHE A 291 5.90 13.78 -19.35
N GLY A 292 4.86 14.14 -20.09
CA GLY A 292 4.51 13.53 -21.37
C GLY A 292 3.55 12.33 -21.24
N PRO A 293 2.87 11.94 -22.33
CA PRO A 293 1.82 10.91 -22.32
C PRO A 293 2.34 9.52 -21.96
N ASP A 294 3.63 9.26 -22.14
CA ASP A 294 4.28 7.97 -21.91
C ASP A 294 4.85 7.80 -20.48
N PHE A 295 4.56 8.72 -19.55
CA PHE A 295 5.19 8.71 -18.21
C PHE A 295 4.97 7.44 -17.37
N LEU A 296 3.91 6.65 -17.65
CA LEU A 296 3.67 5.33 -17.04
C LEU A 296 4.01 4.16 -17.95
N ARG A 297 4.46 4.43 -19.18
CA ARG A 297 4.81 3.39 -20.12
C ARG A 297 6.08 2.69 -19.63
N PRO A 298 6.09 1.36 -19.60
CA PRO A 298 7.30 0.63 -19.28
C PRO A 298 8.41 0.99 -20.28
N GLN A 299 9.60 1.32 -19.78
CA GLN A 299 10.76 1.44 -20.63
C GLN A 299 11.18 0.03 -21.08
N ALA A 300 11.47 -0.14 -22.37
CA ALA A 300 12.07 -1.38 -22.86
C ALA A 300 13.38 -1.62 -22.11
N GLN A 301 13.58 -2.84 -21.59
CA GLN A 301 14.86 -3.21 -20.99
C GLN A 301 15.94 -3.15 -22.07
N GLY A 302 16.65 -2.03 -22.16
CA GLY A 302 17.63 -1.79 -23.21
C GLY A 302 17.88 -0.31 -23.51
N LYS A 303 18.51 0.39 -22.56
CA LYS A 303 19.60 1.33 -22.81
C LYS A 303 20.12 1.80 -21.46
N SER A 304 21.36 1.42 -21.16
CA SER A 304 22.17 2.04 -20.13
C SER A 304 22.10 3.55 -20.33
N LEU A 305 21.70 4.30 -19.30
CA LEU A 305 22.01 5.72 -19.22
C LEU A 305 23.51 5.83 -18.91
N ALA A 306 24.31 5.65 -19.96
CA ALA A 306 25.69 6.10 -20.05
C ALA A 306 25.75 6.89 -21.36
N ASP A 307 25.62 8.21 -21.21
CA ASP A 307 26.40 9.27 -21.87
C ASP A 307 25.85 10.64 -21.44
#